data_AF-A0A1G2Z8X3-F1
#
_entry.id   AF-A0A1G2Z8X3-F1
#
_cell.length_a   1.000
_cell.length_b   1.000
_cell.length_c   1.000
_cell.angle_alpha   90.00
_cell.angle_beta   90.00
_cell.angle_gamma   90.00
#
_symmetry.space_group_name_H-M   'P 1'
#
loop_
_entity.id
_entity.type
_entity.pdbx_description
1 polymer ?
#
loop_
_entity_poly.entity_id
_entity_poly.type
_entity_poly.pdbx_seq_one_letter_code
_entity_poly.pdbx_strand_id
1 'polypeptide(L)'
;MTEAARRDFIDFLWETERDYWWGMDRYLKDELGLRSLVAGTQLSYSPPHVQAGLDYVDAHSYWKHPHFPGRPWDPNNWQVHNVALVNSPGGTLAGLASRRVEGMAYTVSEYNHPAPNTYAAEGFPMIAAFGAFQKWDGIFSFTYSHSTEFEPQRITGFFDVKSDTAKLAHMPACAAMFLRGDVAGARRTVVVPVSADAERSKLYETLSAWNLTADGFGLDPLVSLRHAVAIELGKEPAQRLPTMPKDTKVFVCDTDQIRWDVSQQGAGFFSVNSPRSKLFSGFPAGRTFELGDVTAKIGKTRLDWATISMVAIEGEGFDRPGRILIAATGWVQNQDARLRQLEDDRVTLGNQWGSEPVLCEGVPAEILLPVSPDRVQFYPLDEAGNRRAAVTCAGRDGKTLVELSPRHKTVWYEVEVR
;
A
#
# COMPACT_ATOMS: atom_id res chain seq x y z
N MET A 1 22.51 6.19 34.72
CA MET A 1 21.24 6.74 35.25
C MET A 1 20.57 5.63 36.06
N THR A 2 20.13 5.92 37.29
CA THR A 2 19.34 4.97 38.09
C THR A 2 17.97 4.75 37.46
N GLU A 3 17.24 3.72 37.88
CA GLU A 3 15.86 3.49 37.39
C GLU A 3 14.94 4.66 37.71
N ALA A 4 14.98 5.19 38.94
CA ALA A 4 14.21 6.37 39.33
C ALA A 4 14.53 7.59 38.43
N ALA A 5 15.82 7.91 38.25
CA ALA A 5 16.22 9.03 37.39
C ALA A 5 15.82 8.83 35.92
N ARG A 6 15.74 7.58 35.45
CA ARG A 6 15.25 7.26 34.10
C ARG A 6 13.77 7.56 33.97
N ARG A 7 12.97 7.12 34.94
CA ARG A 7 11.52 7.35 34.94
C ARG A 7 11.22 8.85 34.99
N ASP A 8 11.85 9.56 35.92
CA ASP A 8 11.73 11.03 36.04
C ASP A 8 12.09 11.74 34.72
N PHE A 9 13.17 11.31 34.06
CA PHE A 9 13.57 11.90 32.78
C PHE A 9 12.57 11.63 31.65
N ILE A 10 12.03 10.41 31.56
CA ILE A 10 11.00 10.08 30.56
C ILE A 10 9.68 10.81 30.85
N ASP A 11 9.28 10.93 32.10
CA ASP A 11 8.11 11.71 32.50
C ASP A 11 8.26 13.18 32.11
N PHE A 12 9.43 13.76 32.39
CA PHE A 12 9.77 15.10 31.94
C PHE A 12 9.66 15.26 30.42
N LEU A 13 10.19 14.32 29.64
CA LEU A 13 10.09 14.37 28.17
C LEU A 13 8.64 14.25 27.68
N TRP A 14 7.89 13.31 28.23
CA TRP A 14 6.48 13.10 27.86
C TRP A 14 5.65 14.35 28.16
N GLU A 15 5.84 14.97 29.33
CA GLU A 15 5.11 16.18 29.74
C GLU A 15 5.52 17.40 28.92
N THR A 16 6.82 17.54 28.65
CA THR A 16 7.33 18.61 27.77
C THR A 16 6.73 18.49 26.38
N GLU A 17 6.67 17.28 25.83
CA GLU A 17 6.12 17.04 24.50
C GLU A 17 4.60 17.28 24.45
N ARG A 18 3.86 16.86 25.48
CA ARG A 18 2.44 17.19 25.65
C ARG A 18 2.22 18.70 25.62
N ASP A 19 2.94 19.43 26.47
CA ASP A 19 2.75 20.87 26.62
C ASP A 19 3.16 21.63 25.35
N TYR A 20 4.18 21.13 24.62
CA TYR A 20 4.59 21.65 23.33
C TYR A 20 3.48 21.51 22.27
N TRP A 21 3.00 20.29 22.02
CA TRP A 21 2.00 20.06 20.98
C TRP A 21 0.65 20.66 21.31
N TRP A 22 0.14 20.45 22.53
CA TRP A 22 -1.16 20.98 22.94
C TRP A 22 -1.12 22.51 23.09
N GLY A 23 0.03 23.08 23.47
CA GLY A 23 0.23 24.52 23.49
C GLY A 23 0.15 25.14 22.09
N MET A 24 0.79 24.53 21.09
CA MET A 24 0.70 24.98 19.69
C MET A 24 -0.70 24.83 19.13
N ASP A 25 -1.36 23.69 19.36
CA ASP A 25 -2.74 23.47 18.91
C ASP A 25 -3.68 24.53 19.49
N ARG A 26 -3.66 24.74 20.82
CA ARG A 26 -4.46 25.79 21.48
C ARG A 26 -4.18 27.18 20.91
N TYR A 27 -2.92 27.53 20.68
CA TYR A 27 -2.56 28.82 20.08
C TYR A 27 -3.18 28.97 18.67
N LEU A 28 -3.06 27.94 17.83
CA LEU A 28 -3.63 27.93 16.49
C LEU A 28 -5.17 28.03 16.52
N LYS A 29 -5.81 27.25 17.37
CA LYS A 29 -7.28 27.13 17.44
C LYS A 29 -7.93 28.33 18.13
N ASP A 30 -7.47 28.69 19.31
CA ASP A 30 -8.16 29.62 20.20
C ASP A 30 -7.70 31.07 19.99
N GLU A 31 -6.39 31.29 19.78
CA GLU A 31 -5.85 32.65 19.63
C GLU A 31 -5.86 33.12 18.16
N LEU A 32 -5.48 32.26 17.23
CA LEU A 32 -5.49 32.58 15.79
C LEU A 32 -6.81 32.23 15.09
N GLY A 33 -7.68 31.45 15.72
CA GLY A 33 -8.99 31.10 15.16
C GLY A 33 -8.93 30.12 13.97
N LEU A 34 -7.87 29.31 13.87
CA LEU A 34 -7.69 28.35 12.77
C LEU A 34 -8.85 27.34 12.73
N ARG A 35 -9.47 27.20 11.55
CA ARG A 35 -10.60 26.25 11.32
C ARG A 35 -10.18 24.93 10.71
N SER A 36 -9.01 24.87 10.06
CA SER A 36 -8.46 23.65 9.49
C SER A 36 -8.11 22.63 10.59
N LEU A 37 -8.09 21.35 10.22
CA LEU A 37 -7.59 20.28 11.09
C LEU A 37 -6.09 20.45 11.31
N VAL A 38 -5.63 20.09 12.51
CA VAL A 38 -4.24 20.15 12.97
C VAL A 38 -3.84 18.76 13.47
N ALA A 39 -2.77 18.23 12.91
CA ALA A 39 -2.01 17.13 13.51
C ALA A 39 -0.65 17.64 13.96
N GLY A 40 -0.01 16.87 14.84
CA GLY A 40 1.33 17.14 15.29
C GLY A 40 2.35 16.47 14.39
N THR A 41 2.96 15.41 14.89
CA THR A 41 3.90 14.57 14.14
C THR A 41 3.31 13.17 13.90
N GLN A 42 3.95 12.39 13.04
CA GLN A 42 3.56 11.00 12.87
C GLN A 42 3.78 10.17 14.14
N LEU A 43 2.89 9.20 14.36
CA LEU A 43 3.03 8.19 15.39
C LEU A 43 4.34 7.41 15.21
N SER A 44 4.84 6.85 16.33
CA SER A 44 6.20 6.31 16.48
C SER A 44 7.31 7.36 16.61
N TYR A 45 7.04 8.64 16.39
CA TYR A 45 7.93 9.77 16.76
C TYR A 45 7.42 10.56 17.97
N SER A 46 6.20 10.28 18.41
CA SER A 46 5.55 10.89 19.56
C SER A 46 4.60 9.89 20.23
N PRO A 47 4.34 9.99 21.55
CA PRO A 47 3.39 9.11 22.22
C PRO A 47 1.94 9.25 21.71
N PRO A 48 1.20 8.15 21.49
CA PRO A 48 -0.20 8.18 21.09
C PRO A 48 -1.09 9.04 21.99
N HIS A 49 -0.93 9.02 23.31
CA HIS A 49 -1.73 9.90 24.20
C HIS A 49 -1.48 11.39 23.96
N VAL A 50 -0.28 11.77 23.54
CA VAL A 50 0.04 13.17 23.21
C VAL A 50 -0.59 13.55 21.87
N GLN A 51 -0.36 12.75 20.84
CA GLN A 51 -0.87 13.05 19.49
C GLN A 51 -2.41 12.97 19.41
N ALA A 52 -3.04 12.12 20.21
CA ALA A 52 -4.50 12.03 20.28
C ALA A 52 -5.17 13.24 20.99
N GLY A 53 -4.38 14.18 21.53
CA GLY A 53 -4.89 15.45 22.03
C GLY A 53 -5.10 16.51 20.94
N LEU A 54 -4.77 16.22 19.67
CA LEU A 54 -4.96 17.08 18.51
C LEU A 54 -6.14 16.57 17.66
N ASP A 55 -6.40 17.14 16.47
CA ASP A 55 -7.62 16.79 15.71
C ASP A 55 -7.57 15.40 15.06
N TYR A 56 -6.39 14.93 14.66
CA TYR A 56 -6.20 13.63 14.01
C TYR A 56 -4.78 13.10 14.22
N VAL A 57 -4.60 11.80 13.99
CA VAL A 57 -3.30 11.12 14.10
C VAL A 57 -2.79 10.68 12.73
N ASP A 58 -1.48 10.75 12.54
CA ASP A 58 -0.83 10.43 11.27
C ASP A 58 0.27 9.37 11.43
N ALA A 59 0.62 8.66 10.36
CA ALA A 59 1.71 7.69 10.35
C ALA A 59 2.38 7.58 8.99
N HIS A 60 3.69 7.35 8.94
CA HIS A 60 4.39 7.14 7.67
C HIS A 60 4.98 5.73 7.59
N SER A 61 5.12 5.21 6.38
CA SER A 61 5.87 3.97 6.16
C SER A 61 6.40 3.84 4.74
N TYR A 62 7.58 3.25 4.59
CA TYR A 62 8.20 3.00 3.30
C TYR A 62 8.60 1.54 3.19
N TRP A 63 8.14 0.85 2.14
CA TRP A 63 8.63 -0.49 1.88
C TRP A 63 10.06 -0.42 1.35
N LYS A 64 11.02 -0.67 2.26
CA LYS A 64 12.47 -0.63 2.00
C LYS A 64 12.96 0.76 1.58
N HIS A 65 12.91 1.70 2.53
CA HIS A 65 13.50 3.04 2.38
C HIS A 65 14.98 2.96 1.92
N PRO A 66 15.44 3.87 1.02
CA PRO A 66 16.86 3.95 0.65
C PRO A 66 17.77 4.07 1.86
N HIS A 67 18.82 3.27 1.87
CA HIS A 67 19.88 3.32 2.88
C HIS A 67 21.13 3.98 2.28
N PHE A 68 21.75 4.88 3.04
CA PHE A 68 22.91 5.67 2.63
C PHE A 68 24.11 5.31 3.53
N PRO A 69 24.98 4.35 3.14
CA PRO A 69 26.04 3.84 4.02
C PRO A 69 27.11 4.87 4.42
N GLY A 70 27.32 5.89 3.58
CA GLY A 70 28.32 6.93 3.81
C GLY A 70 27.71 8.16 4.48
N ARG A 71 27.13 9.04 3.66
CA ARG A 71 26.52 10.30 4.10
C ARG A 71 25.00 10.25 3.88
N PRO A 72 24.17 10.80 4.79
CA PRO A 72 22.75 10.95 4.56
C PRO A 72 22.46 11.63 3.22
N TRP A 73 21.57 11.01 2.43
CA TRP A 73 21.11 11.54 1.14
C TRP A 73 22.20 11.68 0.06
N ASP A 74 23.28 10.90 0.12
CA ASP A 74 24.27 10.84 -0.96
C ASP A 74 23.64 10.27 -2.25
N PRO A 75 23.60 11.03 -3.36
CA PRO A 75 22.96 10.58 -4.61
C PRO A 75 23.76 9.50 -5.36
N ASN A 76 25.01 9.23 -4.97
CA ASN A 76 25.88 8.24 -5.60
C ASN A 76 26.08 6.99 -4.73
N ASN A 77 25.96 7.12 -3.41
CA ASN A 77 26.20 6.05 -2.44
C ASN A 77 24.94 5.72 -1.62
N TRP A 78 24.05 4.97 -2.25
CA TRP A 78 22.79 4.55 -1.67
C TRP A 78 22.39 3.18 -2.22
N GLN A 79 21.51 2.49 -1.51
CA GLN A 79 20.97 1.20 -1.92
C GLN A 79 19.56 0.99 -1.39
N VAL A 80 18.78 0.15 -2.08
CA VAL A 80 17.43 -0.29 -1.68
C VAL A 80 17.42 -1.80 -1.63
N HIS A 81 16.68 -2.38 -0.70
CA HIS A 81 16.48 -3.83 -0.64
C HIS A 81 15.38 -4.22 -1.65
N ASN A 82 15.73 -4.98 -2.69
CA ASN A 82 14.87 -5.29 -3.82
C ASN A 82 14.00 -6.53 -3.56
N VAL A 83 12.99 -6.38 -2.71
CA VAL A 83 12.10 -7.47 -2.34
C VAL A 83 10.64 -7.05 -2.46
N ALA A 84 9.79 -7.99 -2.85
CA ALA A 84 8.35 -7.81 -2.91
C ALA A 84 7.72 -7.91 -1.51
N LEU A 85 6.89 -6.94 -1.16
CA LEU A 85 6.03 -6.91 0.01
C LEU A 85 5.16 -8.16 0.05
N VAL A 86 4.60 -8.64 -1.06
CA VAL A 86 3.74 -9.84 -1.06
C VAL A 86 4.39 -11.10 -0.47
N ASN A 87 5.72 -11.17 -0.38
CA ASN A 87 6.45 -12.26 0.27
C ASN A 87 6.66 -12.04 1.79
N SER A 88 6.14 -10.95 2.35
CA SER A 88 6.28 -10.54 3.75
C SER A 88 4.92 -10.16 4.37
N PRO A 89 4.06 -11.14 4.71
CA PRO A 89 2.74 -10.88 5.27
C PRO A 89 2.76 -9.90 6.43
N GLY A 90 1.83 -8.95 6.40
CA GLY A 90 1.80 -7.83 7.34
C GLY A 90 2.73 -6.71 6.90
N GLY A 91 4.03 -6.97 6.83
CA GLY A 91 5.04 -6.01 6.35
C GLY A 91 4.82 -4.60 6.89
N THR A 92 4.90 -3.58 6.02
CA THR A 92 4.60 -2.19 6.40
C THR A 92 3.12 -1.92 6.70
N LEU A 93 2.21 -2.73 6.13
CA LEU A 93 0.76 -2.53 6.27
C LEU A 93 0.26 -2.87 7.69
N ALA A 94 0.68 -4.00 8.25
CA ALA A 94 0.36 -4.35 9.64
C ALA A 94 0.98 -3.36 10.63
N GLY A 95 2.23 -2.92 10.37
CA GLY A 95 2.87 -1.90 11.20
C GLY A 95 2.12 -0.56 11.19
N LEU A 96 1.56 -0.16 10.04
CA LEU A 96 0.67 1.01 9.96
C LEU A 96 -0.66 0.76 10.68
N ALA A 97 -1.28 -0.41 10.52
CA ALA A 97 -2.55 -0.71 11.19
C ALA A 97 -2.43 -0.63 12.71
N SER A 98 -1.32 -1.14 13.27
CA SER A 98 -1.04 -1.13 14.71
C SER A 98 -0.92 0.26 15.34
N ARG A 99 -0.84 1.34 14.54
CA ARG A 99 -0.71 2.71 15.05
C ARG A 99 -2.06 3.43 15.17
N ARG A 100 -3.11 2.94 14.53
CA ARG A 100 -4.43 3.60 14.55
C ARG A 100 -4.90 3.80 16.00
N VAL A 101 -5.42 4.98 16.32
CA VAL A 101 -6.09 5.27 17.59
C VAL A 101 -7.61 5.19 17.41
N GLU A 102 -8.29 4.45 18.27
CA GLU A 102 -9.73 4.26 18.22
C GLU A 102 -10.46 5.57 18.48
N GLY A 103 -11.52 5.84 17.72
CA GLY A 103 -12.29 7.10 17.79
C GLY A 103 -11.63 8.31 17.13
N MET A 104 -10.39 8.21 16.66
CA MET A 104 -9.68 9.30 15.98
C MET A 104 -9.65 9.09 14.46
N ALA A 105 -9.64 10.19 13.70
CA ALA A 105 -9.27 10.16 12.30
C ALA A 105 -7.80 9.74 12.16
N TYR A 106 -7.52 8.83 11.24
CA TYR A 106 -6.19 8.26 11.02
C TYR A 106 -5.75 8.41 9.57
N THR A 107 -4.66 9.13 9.36
CA THR A 107 -4.05 9.32 8.04
C THR A 107 -2.71 8.60 7.92
N VAL A 108 -2.38 8.25 6.69
CA VAL A 108 -1.03 7.86 6.28
C VAL A 108 -0.55 8.89 5.28
N SER A 109 0.01 10.00 5.79
CA SER A 109 0.43 11.13 4.95
C SER A 109 1.69 10.86 4.12
N GLU A 110 2.40 9.76 4.42
CA GLU A 110 3.46 9.27 3.55
C GLU A 110 3.49 7.73 3.45
N TYR A 111 3.25 7.22 2.25
CA TYR A 111 3.56 5.84 1.89
C TYR A 111 4.21 5.73 0.52
N ASN A 112 5.23 4.87 0.37
CA ASN A 112 5.78 4.50 -0.94
C ASN A 112 6.62 3.22 -0.90
N HIS A 113 6.85 2.67 -2.10
CA HIS A 113 7.86 1.66 -2.41
C HIS A 113 8.94 2.34 -3.26
N PRO A 114 10.06 2.77 -2.67
CA PRO A 114 11.01 3.63 -3.36
C PRO A 114 11.73 2.93 -4.51
N ALA A 115 11.99 3.67 -5.59
CA ALA A 115 12.83 3.21 -6.68
C ALA A 115 14.26 2.91 -6.17
N PRO A 116 14.98 1.93 -6.73
CA PRO A 116 14.60 1.09 -7.86
C PRO A 116 14.10 -0.28 -7.39
N ASN A 117 13.30 -0.35 -6.31
CA ASN A 117 12.61 -1.60 -5.99
C ASN A 117 11.73 -2.00 -7.18
N THR A 118 12.03 -3.15 -7.77
CA THR A 118 11.46 -3.62 -9.03
C THR A 118 10.03 -4.16 -8.86
N TYR A 119 9.58 -4.32 -7.61
CA TYR A 119 8.24 -4.77 -7.24
C TYR A 119 7.32 -3.63 -6.77
N ALA A 120 7.73 -2.37 -6.95
CA ALA A 120 7.04 -1.21 -6.38
C ALA A 120 5.58 -1.01 -6.85
N ALA A 121 5.15 -1.65 -7.96
CA ALA A 121 3.77 -1.54 -8.44
C ALA A 121 2.73 -2.14 -7.48
N GLU A 122 3.12 -3.03 -6.55
CA GLU A 122 2.19 -3.57 -5.55
C GLU A 122 1.79 -2.53 -4.49
N GLY A 123 2.64 -1.53 -4.24
CA GLY A 123 2.55 -0.69 -3.05
C GLY A 123 1.23 0.05 -2.91
N PHE A 124 0.90 0.92 -3.89
CA PHE A 124 -0.32 1.73 -3.81
C PHE A 124 -1.61 0.92 -3.89
N PRO A 125 -1.74 -0.09 -4.77
CA PRO A 125 -2.93 -0.93 -4.79
C PRO A 125 -3.14 -1.70 -3.49
N MET A 126 -2.07 -2.24 -2.89
CA MET A 126 -2.16 -2.98 -1.63
C MET A 126 -2.57 -2.07 -0.46
N ILE A 127 -1.95 -0.90 -0.30
CA ILE A 127 -2.31 0.02 0.80
C ILE A 127 -3.71 0.62 0.61
N ALA A 128 -4.15 0.90 -0.62
CA ALA A 128 -5.49 1.41 -0.87
C ALA A 128 -6.56 0.40 -0.45
N ALA A 129 -6.40 -0.88 -0.84
CA ALA A 129 -7.29 -1.94 -0.42
C ALA A 129 -7.23 -2.18 1.10
N PHE A 130 -6.01 -2.27 1.65
CA PHE A 130 -5.80 -2.57 3.06
C PHE A 130 -6.28 -1.44 3.97
N GLY A 131 -6.03 -0.18 3.62
CA GLY A 131 -6.50 0.98 4.38
C GLY A 131 -8.01 1.14 4.33
N ALA A 132 -8.66 0.86 3.20
CA ALA A 132 -10.13 0.81 3.13
C ALA A 132 -10.69 -0.26 4.09
N PHE A 133 -10.10 -1.45 4.05
CA PHE A 133 -10.43 -2.54 4.97
C PHE A 133 -10.19 -2.16 6.45
N GLN A 134 -9.06 -1.51 6.76
CA GLN A 134 -8.70 -1.06 8.11
C GLN A 134 -9.44 0.22 8.55
N LYS A 135 -10.28 0.82 7.70
CA LYS A 135 -11.05 2.05 7.96
C LYS A 135 -10.14 3.25 8.25
N TRP A 136 -9.11 3.44 7.43
CA TRP A 136 -8.26 4.64 7.49
C TRP A 136 -8.95 5.81 6.77
N ASP A 137 -8.69 7.02 7.23
CA ASP A 137 -9.37 8.24 6.77
C ASP A 137 -8.60 8.96 5.65
N GLY A 138 -7.30 8.69 5.49
CA GLY A 138 -6.50 9.25 4.40
C GLY A 138 -5.25 8.44 4.10
N ILE A 139 -4.90 8.35 2.82
CA ILE A 139 -3.65 7.77 2.33
C ILE A 139 -3.07 8.73 1.30
N PHE A 140 -1.80 9.10 1.47
CA PHE A 140 -1.09 10.02 0.59
C PHE A 140 0.14 9.33 0.02
N SER A 141 0.20 9.32 -1.32
CA SER A 141 1.33 8.76 -2.06
C SER A 141 2.53 9.69 -1.95
N PHE A 142 3.56 9.30 -1.19
CA PHE A 142 4.76 10.12 -1.04
C PHE A 142 5.80 9.77 -2.11
N THR A 143 6.10 10.59 -3.09
CA THR A 143 5.53 11.91 -3.34
C THR A 143 5.16 12.04 -4.80
N TYR A 144 4.32 13.02 -5.14
CA TYR A 144 4.04 13.32 -6.54
C TYR A 144 5.31 13.74 -7.28
N SER A 145 6.04 14.73 -6.75
CA SER A 145 7.36 15.10 -7.29
C SER A 145 8.18 16.00 -6.36
N HIS A 146 9.51 15.89 -6.48
CA HIS A 146 10.47 16.87 -5.97
C HIS A 146 11.00 17.84 -7.04
N SER A 147 10.42 17.84 -8.25
CA SER A 147 10.84 18.65 -9.39
C SER A 147 9.69 19.49 -9.95
N THR A 148 10.00 20.70 -10.43
CA THR A 148 9.06 21.59 -11.12
C THR A 148 8.87 21.25 -12.61
N GLU A 149 9.58 20.24 -13.14
CA GLU A 149 9.39 19.73 -14.50
C GLU A 149 7.98 19.13 -14.63
N PHE A 150 7.12 19.63 -15.52
CA PHE A 150 5.72 19.21 -15.50
C PHE A 150 5.51 17.79 -16.06
N GLU A 151 6.22 17.43 -17.14
CA GLU A 151 6.03 16.18 -17.88
C GLU A 151 7.36 15.44 -18.11
N PRO A 152 8.02 14.94 -17.04
CA PRO A 152 9.24 14.17 -17.20
C PRO A 152 8.95 12.86 -17.94
N GLN A 153 9.79 12.54 -18.91
CA GLN A 153 9.69 11.27 -19.66
C GLN A 153 10.58 10.17 -19.08
N ARG A 154 11.08 10.37 -17.85
CA ARG A 154 11.91 9.41 -17.10
C ARG A 154 11.62 9.48 -15.61
N ILE A 155 11.88 8.39 -14.88
CA ILE A 155 11.88 8.32 -13.42
C ILE A 155 13.10 9.10 -12.90
N THR A 156 12.87 10.12 -12.07
CA THR A 156 13.91 11.08 -11.66
C THR A 156 14.36 10.96 -10.22
N GLY A 157 13.72 10.12 -9.41
CA GLY A 157 14.06 10.01 -7.99
C GLY A 157 13.44 8.79 -7.33
N PHE A 158 13.83 8.57 -6.07
CA PHE A 158 13.40 7.43 -5.26
C PHE A 158 11.88 7.41 -5.04
N PHE A 159 11.30 8.57 -4.77
CA PHE A 159 9.94 8.70 -4.28
C PHE A 159 8.96 9.27 -5.31
N ASP A 160 9.45 9.95 -6.34
CA ASP A 160 8.62 10.66 -7.32
C ASP A 160 7.73 9.68 -8.08
N VAL A 161 6.42 9.91 -8.05
CA VAL A 161 5.44 9.08 -8.77
C VAL A 161 5.08 9.63 -10.15
N LYS A 162 5.30 10.92 -10.44
CA LYS A 162 4.74 11.56 -11.66
C LYS A 162 5.21 10.96 -13.00
N SER A 163 6.33 10.24 -13.03
CA SER A 163 6.82 9.49 -14.21
C SER A 163 6.91 7.98 -13.98
N ASP A 164 6.54 7.50 -12.80
CA ASP A 164 6.62 6.08 -12.48
C ASP A 164 5.35 5.37 -12.94
N THR A 165 5.38 4.85 -14.17
CA THR A 165 4.23 4.19 -14.81
C THR A 165 3.76 2.96 -14.02
N ALA A 166 4.67 2.24 -13.35
CA ALA A 166 4.31 1.10 -12.50
C ALA A 166 3.37 1.52 -11.37
N LYS A 167 3.54 2.74 -10.84
CA LYS A 167 2.71 3.27 -9.76
C LYS A 167 1.45 3.96 -10.29
N LEU A 168 1.58 4.78 -11.34
CA LEU A 168 0.47 5.59 -11.86
C LEU A 168 -0.63 4.78 -12.52
N ALA A 169 -0.27 3.71 -13.26
CA ALA A 169 -1.25 2.92 -14.02
C ALA A 169 -2.36 2.32 -13.14
N HIS A 170 -2.09 2.09 -11.86
CA HIS A 170 -3.04 1.51 -10.92
C HIS A 170 -3.81 2.54 -10.07
N MET A 171 -3.50 3.85 -10.17
CA MET A 171 -4.16 4.88 -9.36
C MET A 171 -5.69 4.93 -9.51
N PRO A 172 -6.29 4.70 -10.70
CA PRO A 172 -7.75 4.58 -10.82
C PRO A 172 -8.33 3.45 -9.95
N ALA A 173 -7.64 2.31 -9.86
CA ALA A 173 -8.05 1.21 -8.99
C ALA A 173 -7.84 1.56 -7.51
N CYS A 174 -6.76 2.24 -7.15
CA CYS A 174 -6.54 2.74 -5.78
C CYS A 174 -7.69 3.66 -5.33
N ALA A 175 -8.06 4.62 -6.18
CA ALA A 175 -9.16 5.55 -5.92
C ALA A 175 -10.51 4.82 -5.80
N ALA A 176 -10.77 3.83 -6.65
CA ALA A 176 -11.98 3.02 -6.56
C ALA A 176 -12.05 2.18 -5.28
N MET A 177 -10.95 1.51 -4.90
CA MET A 177 -10.89 0.70 -3.69
C MET A 177 -11.05 1.54 -2.43
N PHE A 178 -10.35 2.68 -2.33
CA PHE A 178 -10.31 3.49 -1.12
C PHE A 178 -11.38 4.59 -1.07
N LEU A 179 -11.45 5.47 -2.08
CA LEU A 179 -12.32 6.65 -2.05
C LEU A 179 -13.76 6.34 -2.46
N ARG A 180 -13.97 5.49 -3.47
CA ARG A 180 -15.31 5.05 -3.88
C ARG A 180 -15.89 3.99 -2.94
N GLY A 181 -15.04 3.35 -2.13
CA GLY A 181 -15.44 2.32 -1.18
C GLY A 181 -15.70 0.96 -1.80
N ASP A 182 -15.04 0.63 -2.92
CA ASP A 182 -15.20 -0.70 -3.53
C ASP A 182 -14.71 -1.83 -2.60
N VAL A 183 -13.74 -1.56 -1.72
CA VAL A 183 -13.31 -2.50 -0.68
C VAL A 183 -14.01 -2.14 0.62
N ALA A 184 -14.69 -3.12 1.21
CA ALA A 184 -15.44 -2.97 2.45
C ALA A 184 -14.51 -2.89 3.66
N GLY A 185 -14.85 -1.98 4.58
CA GLY A 185 -14.24 -1.93 5.92
C GLY A 185 -14.49 -3.21 6.72
N ALA A 186 -13.57 -3.53 7.63
CA ALA A 186 -13.61 -4.76 8.42
C ALA A 186 -14.93 -4.94 9.20
N ARG A 187 -15.41 -6.18 9.26
CA ARG A 187 -16.60 -6.56 10.05
C ARG A 187 -16.34 -6.46 11.54
N ARG A 188 -15.09 -6.64 11.98
CA ARG A 188 -14.65 -6.53 13.37
C ARG A 188 -13.43 -5.61 13.50
N THR A 189 -13.42 -4.82 14.57
CA THR A 189 -12.22 -4.12 15.06
C THR A 189 -11.73 -4.78 16.35
N VAL A 190 -10.43 -5.08 16.44
CA VAL A 190 -9.76 -5.51 17.68
C VAL A 190 -9.09 -4.28 18.29
N VAL A 191 -9.51 -3.92 19.49
CA VAL A 191 -8.94 -2.79 20.22
C VAL A 191 -7.90 -3.27 21.24
N VAL A 192 -6.82 -2.50 21.39
CA VAL A 192 -5.77 -2.72 22.39
C VAL A 192 -5.84 -1.59 23.41
N PRO A 193 -6.38 -1.84 24.61
CA PRO A 193 -6.45 -0.84 25.67
C PRO A 193 -5.05 -0.44 26.14
N VAL A 194 -4.80 0.86 26.24
CA VAL A 194 -3.54 1.42 26.75
C VAL A 194 -3.85 2.61 27.64
N SER A 195 -3.49 2.52 28.93
CA SER A 195 -3.55 3.65 29.86
C SER A 195 -2.30 4.53 29.71
N ALA A 196 -2.37 5.79 30.16
CA ALA A 196 -1.21 6.68 30.15
C ALA A 196 -0.04 6.09 30.97
N ASP A 197 -0.33 5.42 32.09
CA ASP A 197 0.66 4.74 32.92
C ASP A 197 1.29 3.55 32.20
N ALA A 198 0.51 2.78 31.43
CA ALA A 198 1.04 1.69 30.62
C ALA A 198 1.94 2.20 29.49
N GLU A 199 1.56 3.31 28.84
CA GLU A 199 2.38 3.97 27.81
C GLU A 199 3.71 4.47 28.38
N ARG A 200 3.67 5.21 29.51
CA ARG A 200 4.88 5.69 30.19
C ARG A 200 5.74 4.54 30.69
N SER A 201 5.14 3.48 31.25
CA SER A 201 5.86 2.26 31.65
C SER A 201 6.62 1.65 30.48
N LYS A 202 5.99 1.56 29.30
CA LYS A 202 6.64 1.08 28.08
C LYS A 202 7.79 1.99 27.64
N LEU A 203 7.67 3.30 27.79
CA LEU A 203 8.74 4.24 27.51
C LEU A 203 9.91 4.11 28.50
N TYR A 204 9.67 3.84 29.78
CA TYR A 204 10.74 3.59 30.77
C TYR A 204 11.60 2.37 30.40
N GLU A 205 10.96 1.34 29.84
CA GLU A 205 11.60 0.10 29.42
C GLU A 205 12.35 0.28 28.10
N THR A 206 11.68 0.85 27.10
CA THR A 206 12.15 0.82 25.70
C THR A 206 12.90 2.06 25.27
N LEU A 207 12.72 3.19 25.98
CA LEU A 207 13.28 4.50 25.65
C LEU A 207 12.96 4.95 24.21
N SER A 208 11.84 4.49 23.65
CA SER A 208 11.50 4.74 22.24
C SER A 208 10.00 4.69 21.98
N ALA A 209 9.48 5.78 21.38
CA ALA A 209 8.10 5.88 20.93
C ALA A 209 7.74 4.88 19.81
N TRP A 210 8.73 4.29 19.14
CA TRP A 210 8.51 3.25 18.12
C TRP A 210 7.85 1.98 18.65
N ASN A 211 7.88 1.76 19.96
CA ASN A 211 7.24 0.61 20.59
C ASN A 211 5.82 0.93 21.11
N LEU A 212 5.31 2.14 20.89
CA LEU A 212 3.98 2.58 21.31
C LEU A 212 2.95 2.27 20.20
N THR A 213 2.86 1.00 19.85
CA THR A 213 1.96 0.46 18.83
C THR A 213 1.16 -0.69 19.43
N ALA A 214 0.02 -1.05 18.82
CA ALA A 214 -0.82 -2.17 19.27
C ALA A 214 0.00 -3.48 19.44
N ASP A 215 0.93 -3.77 18.54
CA ASP A 215 1.85 -4.91 18.64
C ASP A 215 2.94 -4.73 19.70
N GLY A 216 3.41 -3.49 19.91
CA GLY A 216 4.26 -3.15 21.05
C GLY A 216 3.60 -3.41 22.41
N PHE A 217 2.26 -3.34 22.47
CA PHE A 217 1.44 -3.72 23.62
C PHE A 217 0.92 -5.18 23.58
N GLY A 218 1.47 -6.01 22.70
CA GLY A 218 1.30 -7.46 22.72
C GLY A 218 0.26 -8.02 21.75
N LEU A 219 -0.32 -7.21 20.87
CA LEU A 219 -1.14 -7.73 19.77
C LEU A 219 -0.25 -8.46 18.75
N ASP A 220 -0.69 -9.62 18.29
CA ASP A 220 -0.06 -10.23 17.11
C ASP A 220 -0.36 -9.36 15.87
N PRO A 221 0.63 -8.75 15.20
CA PRO A 221 0.40 -7.85 14.08
C PRO A 221 -0.33 -8.54 12.92
N LEU A 222 -0.26 -9.87 12.79
CA LEU A 222 -0.97 -10.61 11.74
C LEU A 222 -2.49 -10.63 11.94
N VAL A 223 -2.99 -10.29 13.14
CA VAL A 223 -4.43 -10.07 13.37
C VAL A 223 -4.97 -8.95 12.48
N SER A 224 -4.15 -7.95 12.16
CA SER A 224 -4.51 -6.85 11.25
C SER A 224 -4.81 -7.33 9.81
N LEU A 225 -4.37 -8.53 9.42
CA LEU A 225 -4.69 -9.11 8.12
C LEU A 225 -6.08 -9.74 8.09
N ARG A 226 -6.68 -9.98 9.27
CA ARG A 226 -8.01 -10.58 9.41
C ARG A 226 -9.08 -9.58 9.87
N HIS A 227 -8.73 -8.66 10.76
CA HIS A 227 -9.64 -7.69 11.37
C HIS A 227 -9.02 -6.28 11.31
N ALA A 228 -9.85 -5.24 11.43
CA ALA A 228 -9.33 -3.92 11.76
C ALA A 228 -8.69 -3.95 13.15
N VAL A 229 -7.65 -3.16 13.38
CA VAL A 229 -7.01 -3.03 14.70
C VAL A 229 -6.86 -1.56 15.08
N ALA A 230 -6.90 -1.27 16.38
CA ALA A 230 -6.68 0.07 16.90
C ALA A 230 -6.20 0.04 18.36
N ILE A 231 -5.57 1.10 18.81
CA ILE A 231 -5.25 1.38 20.21
C ILE A 231 -6.43 2.14 20.83
N GLU A 232 -6.90 1.70 21.99
CA GLU A 232 -7.92 2.42 22.77
C GLU A 232 -7.25 3.08 23.98
N LEU A 233 -7.15 4.40 23.96
CA LEU A 233 -6.44 5.17 24.98
C LEU A 233 -7.27 5.33 26.26
N GLY A 234 -6.59 5.50 27.40
CA GLY A 234 -7.21 5.79 28.69
C GLY A 234 -7.86 4.60 29.40
N LYS A 235 -7.62 3.38 28.93
CA LYS A 235 -8.14 2.14 29.54
C LYS A 235 -7.03 1.20 29.94
N GLU A 236 -7.23 0.50 31.05
CA GLU A 236 -6.27 -0.48 31.54
C GLU A 236 -6.04 -1.62 30.53
N PRO A 237 -4.79 -2.08 30.36
CA PRO A 237 -4.45 -3.13 29.40
C PRO A 237 -5.32 -4.38 29.52
N ALA A 238 -5.74 -4.92 28.39
CA ALA A 238 -6.49 -6.17 28.35
C ALA A 238 -5.61 -7.34 28.83
N GLN A 239 -6.20 -8.27 29.59
CA GLN A 239 -5.47 -9.46 30.06
C GLN A 239 -5.08 -10.42 28.93
N ARG A 240 -5.82 -10.43 27.82
CA ARG A 240 -5.56 -11.33 26.67
C ARG A 240 -5.97 -10.69 25.35
N LEU A 241 -5.04 -10.67 24.41
CA LEU A 241 -5.26 -10.24 23.03
C LEU A 241 -5.35 -11.46 22.09
N PRO A 242 -6.07 -11.35 20.96
CA PRO A 242 -6.11 -12.40 19.96
C PRO A 242 -4.75 -12.58 19.28
N THR A 243 -4.48 -13.80 18.81
CA THR A 243 -3.30 -14.15 18.03
C THR A 243 -3.71 -14.97 16.81
N MET A 244 -2.90 -14.96 15.76
CA MET A 244 -3.05 -15.86 14.62
C MET A 244 -2.32 -17.19 14.89
N PRO A 245 -2.79 -18.32 14.31
CA PRO A 245 -2.02 -19.56 14.32
C PRO A 245 -0.66 -19.38 13.66
N LYS A 246 0.42 -19.87 14.29
CA LYS A 246 1.82 -19.65 13.84
C LYS A 246 2.12 -20.21 12.44
N ASP A 247 1.37 -21.21 12.01
CA ASP A 247 1.48 -21.89 10.73
C ASP A 247 0.59 -21.28 9.64
N THR A 248 -0.14 -20.18 9.93
CA THR A 248 -0.97 -19.49 8.95
C THR A 248 -0.11 -19.02 7.77
N LYS A 249 -0.44 -19.49 6.56
CA LYS A 249 0.16 -19.05 5.30
C LYS A 249 -0.81 -18.34 4.37
N VAL A 250 -2.11 -18.44 4.65
CA VAL A 250 -3.17 -17.81 3.87
C VAL A 250 -3.97 -16.95 4.82
N PHE A 251 -3.94 -15.65 4.57
CA PHE A 251 -4.66 -14.64 5.33
C PHE A 251 -5.83 -14.17 4.48
N VAL A 252 -7.04 -14.29 5.02
CA VAL A 252 -8.27 -13.78 4.38
C VAL A 252 -8.91 -12.84 5.38
N CYS A 253 -9.20 -11.61 4.95
CA CYS A 253 -9.85 -10.63 5.80
C CYS A 253 -11.29 -11.05 6.14
N ASP A 254 -11.86 -10.53 7.21
CA ASP A 254 -13.20 -10.91 7.66
C ASP A 254 -14.34 -10.43 6.74
N THR A 255 -14.06 -9.66 5.69
CA THR A 255 -14.99 -9.32 4.61
C THR A 255 -14.92 -10.28 3.43
N ASP A 256 -13.94 -11.20 3.42
CA ASP A 256 -13.65 -12.15 2.35
C ASP A 256 -13.15 -11.51 1.03
N GLN A 257 -12.90 -10.19 1.03
CA GLN A 257 -12.52 -9.44 -0.18
C GLN A 257 -11.00 -9.35 -0.39
N ILE A 258 -10.19 -9.50 0.64
CA ILE A 258 -8.72 -9.43 0.56
C ILE A 258 -8.15 -10.79 0.95
N ARG A 259 -7.25 -11.31 0.10
CA ARG A 259 -6.45 -12.49 0.39
C ARG A 259 -4.98 -12.17 0.23
N TRP A 260 -4.18 -12.57 1.22
CA TRP A 260 -2.73 -12.56 1.14
C TRP A 260 -2.22 -13.98 1.38
N ASP A 261 -1.58 -14.57 0.37
CA ASP A 261 -1.21 -15.97 0.37
C ASP A 261 0.30 -16.12 0.14
N VAL A 262 0.96 -16.78 1.08
CA VAL A 262 2.39 -17.14 1.04
C VAL A 262 2.57 -18.64 1.26
N SER A 263 1.60 -19.46 0.86
CA SER A 263 1.66 -20.92 1.00
C SER A 263 2.75 -21.55 0.15
N GLN A 264 3.16 -20.86 -0.93
CA GLN A 264 4.31 -21.22 -1.75
C GLN A 264 5.47 -20.27 -1.46
N GLN A 265 6.60 -20.83 -1.01
CA GLN A 265 7.79 -20.06 -0.65
C GLN A 265 8.29 -19.24 -1.85
N GLY A 266 8.53 -17.94 -1.63
CA GLY A 266 9.00 -17.01 -2.67
C GLY A 266 7.95 -16.65 -3.72
N ALA A 267 6.77 -17.27 -3.69
CA ALA A 267 5.68 -17.06 -4.64
C ALA A 267 4.42 -16.52 -3.94
N GLY A 268 4.59 -15.51 -3.09
CA GLY A 268 3.50 -14.82 -2.43
C GLY A 268 2.63 -14.02 -3.40
N PHE A 269 1.36 -13.84 -3.06
CA PHE A 269 0.49 -12.91 -3.75
C PHE A 269 -0.53 -12.24 -2.82
N PHE A 270 -1.00 -11.09 -3.24
CA PHE A 270 -2.11 -10.34 -2.67
C PHE A 270 -3.20 -10.18 -3.71
N SER A 271 -4.45 -10.46 -3.34
CA SER A 271 -5.58 -10.28 -4.23
C SER A 271 -6.75 -9.56 -3.56
N VAL A 272 -7.48 -8.81 -4.37
CA VAL A 272 -8.74 -8.17 -4.01
C VAL A 272 -9.83 -8.74 -4.91
N ASN A 273 -10.95 -9.09 -4.30
CA ASN A 273 -12.16 -9.53 -4.95
C ASN A 273 -13.35 -8.79 -4.36
N SER A 274 -13.68 -7.63 -4.92
CA SER A 274 -14.94 -6.93 -4.64
C SER A 274 -15.84 -6.92 -5.88
N PRO A 275 -17.13 -6.53 -5.77
CA PRO A 275 -18.03 -6.51 -6.92
C PRO A 275 -17.51 -5.65 -8.08
N ARG A 276 -16.90 -4.50 -7.78
CA ARG A 276 -16.50 -3.49 -8.79
C ARG A 276 -14.99 -3.35 -8.96
N SER A 277 -14.17 -3.95 -8.10
CA SER A 277 -12.71 -3.91 -8.20
C SER A 277 -12.10 -5.28 -7.93
N LYS A 278 -11.18 -5.69 -8.81
CA LYS A 278 -10.33 -6.88 -8.65
C LYS A 278 -8.86 -6.46 -8.70
N LEU A 279 -8.03 -7.12 -7.90
CA LEU A 279 -6.58 -6.93 -7.90
C LEU A 279 -5.90 -8.29 -7.82
N PHE A 280 -4.82 -8.46 -8.58
CA PHE A 280 -3.79 -9.43 -8.33
C PHE A 280 -2.44 -8.69 -8.27
N SER A 281 -1.64 -8.96 -7.26
CA SER A 281 -0.24 -8.56 -7.23
C SER A 281 0.59 -9.69 -6.65
N GLY A 282 1.68 -10.07 -7.31
CA GLY A 282 2.57 -11.11 -6.82
C GLY A 282 3.09 -12.03 -7.90
N PHE A 283 3.56 -13.20 -7.47
CA PHE A 283 4.24 -14.15 -8.33
C PHE A 283 3.24 -15.20 -8.86
N PRO A 284 2.96 -15.31 -10.16
CA PRO A 284 1.96 -16.25 -10.66
C PRO A 284 2.33 -17.71 -10.41
N ALA A 285 3.61 -18.08 -10.63
CA ALA A 285 4.12 -19.45 -10.49
C ALA A 285 3.29 -20.51 -11.24
N GLY A 286 2.76 -20.16 -12.42
CA GLY A 286 1.92 -21.04 -13.24
C GLY A 286 0.50 -21.28 -12.70
N ARG A 287 0.12 -20.62 -11.61
CA ARG A 287 -1.23 -20.73 -11.01
C ARG A 287 -2.26 -19.93 -11.79
N THR A 288 -3.51 -20.28 -11.54
CA THR A 288 -4.70 -19.57 -12.00
C THR A 288 -5.38 -18.96 -10.76
N PHE A 289 -5.81 -17.71 -10.88
CA PHE A 289 -6.35 -16.93 -9.77
C PHE A 289 -7.83 -16.65 -9.97
N GLU A 290 -8.65 -17.16 -9.06
CA GLU A 290 -10.09 -16.88 -9.02
C GLU A 290 -10.35 -15.61 -8.23
N LEU A 291 -10.90 -14.60 -8.89
CA LEU A 291 -11.26 -13.29 -8.33
C LEU A 291 -12.79 -13.14 -8.36
N GLY A 292 -13.47 -14.13 -7.76
CA GLY A 292 -14.91 -14.28 -7.83
C GLY A 292 -15.34 -14.95 -9.12
N ASP A 293 -16.03 -14.21 -9.97
CA ASP A 293 -16.54 -14.61 -11.29
C ASP A 293 -15.54 -14.40 -12.43
N VAL A 294 -14.47 -13.63 -12.16
CA VAL A 294 -13.34 -13.38 -13.07
C VAL A 294 -12.18 -14.30 -12.71
N THR A 295 -11.60 -14.93 -13.73
CA THR A 295 -10.39 -15.75 -13.57
C THR A 295 -9.21 -15.06 -14.26
N ALA A 296 -8.04 -15.04 -13.62
CA ALA A 296 -6.82 -14.49 -14.20
C ALA A 296 -5.70 -15.54 -14.23
N LYS A 297 -5.05 -15.69 -15.38
CA LYS A 297 -3.82 -16.47 -15.54
C LYS A 297 -2.75 -15.59 -16.15
N ILE A 298 -1.73 -15.27 -15.36
CA ILE A 298 -0.64 -14.39 -15.76
C ILE A 298 0.46 -15.24 -16.39
N GLY A 299 0.94 -14.81 -17.56
CA GLY A 299 2.02 -15.45 -18.29
C GLY A 299 3.41 -15.12 -17.72
N LYS A 300 4.45 -15.49 -18.47
CA LYS A 300 5.84 -15.21 -18.09
C LYS A 300 6.12 -13.70 -18.16
N THR A 301 6.66 -13.14 -17.07
CA THR A 301 7.24 -11.80 -17.03
C THR A 301 8.73 -11.88 -16.68
N ARG A 302 9.47 -10.78 -16.82
CA ARG A 302 10.89 -10.66 -16.48
C ARG A 302 11.16 -10.95 -15.01
N LEU A 303 10.21 -10.62 -14.14
CA LEU A 303 10.31 -10.79 -12.69
C LEU A 303 9.63 -12.05 -12.16
N ASP A 304 8.98 -12.85 -13.02
CA ASP A 304 8.01 -13.86 -12.58
C ASP A 304 6.94 -13.30 -11.62
N TRP A 305 6.69 -11.99 -11.73
CA TRP A 305 5.82 -11.19 -10.89
C TRP A 305 5.08 -10.17 -11.75
N ALA A 306 3.85 -9.82 -11.36
CA ALA A 306 3.08 -8.74 -11.99
C ALA A 306 2.10 -8.14 -10.99
N THR A 307 1.63 -6.93 -11.30
CA THR A 307 0.42 -6.34 -10.70
C THR A 307 -0.62 -6.10 -11.79
N ILE A 308 -1.85 -6.60 -11.57
CA ILE A 308 -3.00 -6.43 -12.46
C ILE A 308 -4.18 -5.92 -11.64
N SER A 309 -4.69 -4.75 -11.98
CA SER A 309 -5.92 -4.20 -11.40
C SER A 309 -7.02 -4.13 -12.45
N MET A 310 -8.24 -4.46 -12.07
CA MET A 310 -9.42 -4.37 -12.92
C MET A 310 -10.51 -3.64 -12.17
N VAL A 311 -11.04 -2.55 -12.73
CA VAL A 311 -12.03 -1.71 -12.07
C VAL A 311 -13.19 -1.40 -13.01
N ALA A 312 -14.42 -1.66 -12.58
CA ALA A 312 -15.62 -1.17 -13.24
C ALA A 312 -15.67 0.35 -13.04
N ILE A 313 -15.26 1.11 -14.05
CA ILE A 313 -15.37 2.58 -14.08
C ILE A 313 -16.82 3.01 -14.32
N GLU A 314 -17.59 2.18 -15.03
CA GLU A 314 -19.04 2.29 -15.18
C GLU A 314 -19.70 0.92 -14.99
N GLY A 315 -20.93 0.90 -14.50
CA GLY A 315 -21.64 -0.33 -14.15
C GLY A 315 -21.28 -0.87 -12.76
N GLU A 316 -21.95 -1.95 -12.35
CA GLU A 316 -21.88 -2.48 -10.97
C GLU A 316 -21.04 -3.75 -10.83
N GLY A 317 -20.47 -4.29 -11.91
CA GLY A 317 -19.70 -5.53 -11.86
C GLY A 317 -19.15 -5.98 -13.21
N PHE A 318 -18.71 -7.24 -13.28
CA PHE A 318 -18.03 -7.85 -14.42
C PHE A 318 -18.95 -8.75 -15.27
N ASP A 319 -20.18 -8.97 -14.81
CA ASP A 319 -21.22 -9.84 -15.39
C ASP A 319 -22.33 -9.09 -16.14
N ARG A 320 -22.29 -7.76 -16.11
CA ARG A 320 -23.37 -6.87 -16.56
C ARG A 320 -22.82 -5.70 -17.38
N PRO A 321 -23.69 -4.96 -18.11
CA PRO A 321 -23.25 -3.85 -18.94
C PRO A 321 -22.47 -2.79 -18.16
N GLY A 322 -21.38 -2.29 -18.74
CA GLY A 322 -20.47 -1.36 -18.09
C GLY A 322 -19.13 -1.25 -18.80
N ARG A 323 -18.24 -0.44 -18.21
CA ARG A 323 -16.87 -0.25 -18.69
C ARG A 323 -15.89 -0.63 -17.61
N ILE A 324 -14.92 -1.46 -17.97
CA ILE A 324 -13.90 -1.99 -17.07
C ILE A 324 -12.54 -1.48 -17.55
N LEU A 325 -11.82 -0.78 -16.69
CA LEU A 325 -10.42 -0.42 -16.91
C LEU A 325 -9.53 -1.51 -16.32
N ILE A 326 -8.62 -2.03 -17.13
CA ILE A 326 -7.62 -3.02 -16.74
C ILE A 326 -6.25 -2.35 -16.85
N ALA A 327 -5.46 -2.38 -15.78
CA ALA A 327 -4.05 -2.00 -15.82
C ALA A 327 -3.19 -3.21 -15.44
N ALA A 328 -2.08 -3.41 -16.14
CA ALA A 328 -1.16 -4.52 -15.91
C ALA A 328 0.29 -4.04 -16.05
N THR A 329 1.06 -4.19 -14.98
CA THR A 329 2.46 -3.74 -14.89
C THR A 329 3.37 -4.86 -14.38
N GLY A 330 4.59 -4.89 -14.94
CA GLY A 330 5.68 -5.78 -14.56
C GLY A 330 6.95 -4.95 -14.35
N TRP A 331 8.05 -5.34 -14.99
CA TRP A 331 9.29 -4.55 -14.94
C TRP A 331 9.12 -3.16 -15.57
N VAL A 332 9.55 -2.11 -14.86
CA VAL A 332 9.62 -0.73 -15.36
C VAL A 332 10.99 -0.14 -15.05
N GLN A 333 11.59 0.56 -16.02
CA GLN A 333 12.85 1.29 -15.85
C GLN A 333 13.00 2.40 -16.89
N ASN A 334 13.87 3.36 -16.64
CA ASN A 334 14.32 4.28 -17.68
C ASN A 334 15.15 3.54 -18.75
N GLN A 335 15.15 4.07 -19.97
CA GLN A 335 16.09 3.63 -21.00
C GLN A 335 17.54 3.78 -20.50
N ASP A 336 18.40 2.80 -20.80
CA ASP A 336 19.82 2.78 -20.45
C ASP A 336 20.16 2.84 -18.95
N ALA A 337 19.16 2.70 -18.06
CA ALA A 337 19.39 2.58 -16.62
C ALA A 337 20.34 1.43 -16.29
N ARG A 338 21.27 1.64 -15.35
CA ARG A 338 22.24 0.63 -14.92
C ARG A 338 21.94 0.17 -13.50
N LEU A 339 20.96 -0.72 -13.36
CA LEU A 339 20.67 -1.37 -12.08
C LEU A 339 21.83 -2.30 -11.72
N ARG A 340 22.47 -2.04 -10.58
CA ARG A 340 23.52 -2.91 -10.03
C ARG A 340 22.94 -3.72 -8.90
N GLN A 341 23.09 -5.05 -9.00
CA GLN A 341 22.85 -5.96 -7.90
C GLN A 341 24.02 -5.90 -6.93
N LEU A 342 23.68 -5.82 -5.65
CA LEU A 342 24.58 -5.92 -4.50
C LEU A 342 24.21 -7.18 -3.70
N GLU A 343 24.95 -7.44 -2.63
CA GLU A 343 24.68 -8.54 -1.70
C GLU A 343 23.33 -8.37 -0.97
N ASP A 344 22.80 -9.47 -0.42
CA ASP A 344 21.55 -9.51 0.37
C ASP A 344 20.35 -8.86 -0.33
N ASP A 345 20.11 -9.22 -1.60
CA ASP A 345 19.04 -8.70 -2.45
C ASP A 345 19.01 -7.15 -2.56
N ARG A 346 20.11 -6.46 -2.27
CA ARG A 346 20.20 -5.00 -2.39
C ARG A 346 20.50 -4.60 -3.82
N VAL A 347 19.99 -3.45 -4.22
CA VAL A 347 20.20 -2.86 -5.55
C VAL A 347 20.50 -1.38 -5.46
N THR A 348 21.15 -0.84 -6.48
CA THR A 348 21.38 0.60 -6.61
C THR A 348 21.47 1.00 -8.08
N LEU A 349 21.01 2.21 -8.38
CA LEU A 349 21.37 2.88 -9.64
C LEU A 349 22.59 3.80 -9.46
N GLY A 350 22.98 4.14 -8.23
CA GLY A 350 23.91 5.25 -7.98
C GLY A 350 23.40 6.51 -8.70
N ASN A 351 24.22 7.05 -9.59
CA ASN A 351 23.85 8.15 -10.50
C ASN A 351 23.43 7.70 -11.91
N GLN A 352 23.37 6.39 -12.19
CA GLN A 352 23.10 5.82 -13.51
C GLN A 352 21.61 5.54 -13.72
N TRP A 353 20.78 6.57 -13.52
CA TRP A 353 19.32 6.50 -13.66
C TRP A 353 18.86 6.28 -15.10
N GLY A 354 19.71 6.45 -16.10
CA GLY A 354 19.35 6.36 -17.51
C GLY A 354 18.69 7.64 -18.06
N SER A 355 18.09 7.50 -19.24
CA SER A 355 17.43 8.57 -19.99
C SER A 355 15.96 8.25 -20.25
N GLU A 356 15.25 9.21 -20.81
CA GLU A 356 13.95 8.97 -21.43
C GLU A 356 14.06 7.96 -22.60
N PRO A 357 12.97 7.25 -22.93
CA PRO A 357 11.71 7.19 -22.19
C PRO A 357 11.75 6.20 -21.02
N VAL A 358 10.70 6.21 -20.19
CA VAL A 358 10.39 5.08 -19.31
C VAL A 358 9.97 3.87 -20.15
N LEU A 359 10.66 2.76 -19.99
CA LEU A 359 10.35 1.47 -20.61
C LEU A 359 9.51 0.61 -19.65
N CYS A 360 8.39 0.11 -20.15
CA CYS A 360 7.49 -0.78 -19.43
C CYS A 360 7.44 -2.15 -20.10
N GLU A 361 7.52 -3.21 -19.29
CA GLU A 361 7.22 -4.56 -19.73
C GLU A 361 5.72 -4.72 -20.00
N GLY A 362 5.37 -5.23 -21.19
CA GLY A 362 4.01 -5.70 -21.45
C GLY A 362 3.74 -7.00 -20.71
N VAL A 363 2.71 -7.04 -19.87
CA VAL A 363 2.34 -8.25 -19.10
C VAL A 363 1.41 -9.14 -19.94
N PRO A 364 1.83 -10.37 -20.31
CA PRO A 364 0.91 -11.33 -20.91
C PRO A 364 -0.03 -11.90 -19.84
N ALA A 365 -1.34 -11.89 -20.09
CA ALA A 365 -2.32 -12.47 -19.18
C ALA A 365 -3.60 -12.90 -19.93
N GLU A 366 -4.20 -13.98 -19.47
CA GLU A 366 -5.54 -14.44 -19.84
C GLU A 366 -6.51 -14.02 -18.73
N ILE A 367 -7.49 -13.18 -19.06
CA ILE A 367 -8.57 -12.76 -18.16
C ILE A 367 -9.88 -13.33 -18.70
N LEU A 368 -10.53 -14.19 -17.92
CA LEU A 368 -11.79 -14.81 -18.27
C LEU A 368 -12.94 -14.05 -17.62
N LEU A 369 -13.72 -13.31 -18.41
CA LEU A 369 -14.88 -12.55 -17.95
C LEU A 369 -16.16 -13.41 -18.02
N PRO A 370 -17.08 -13.27 -17.05
CA PRO A 370 -18.29 -14.09 -16.92
C PRO A 370 -19.42 -13.69 -17.89
N VAL A 371 -19.07 -13.21 -19.09
CA VAL A 371 -20.01 -12.77 -20.13
C VAL A 371 -19.63 -13.36 -21.48
N SER A 372 -20.61 -13.50 -22.37
CA SER A 372 -20.40 -14.06 -23.70
C SER A 372 -19.61 -13.10 -24.62
N PRO A 373 -18.72 -13.60 -25.52
CA PRO A 373 -17.87 -12.77 -26.37
C PRO A 373 -18.61 -11.75 -27.25
N ASP A 374 -19.84 -12.03 -27.67
CA ASP A 374 -20.68 -11.12 -28.46
C ASP A 374 -21.08 -9.85 -27.69
N ARG A 375 -20.96 -9.88 -26.35
CA ARG A 375 -21.24 -8.74 -25.47
C ARG A 375 -20.00 -7.94 -25.11
N VAL A 376 -18.82 -8.33 -25.56
CA VAL A 376 -17.56 -7.71 -25.15
C VAL A 376 -16.86 -7.02 -26.31
N GLN A 377 -16.44 -5.78 -26.08
CA GLN A 377 -15.43 -5.11 -26.89
C GLN A 377 -14.20 -4.83 -26.04
N PHE A 378 -13.03 -5.15 -26.58
CA PHE A 378 -11.76 -4.99 -25.89
C PHE A 378 -10.86 -4.03 -26.64
N TYR A 379 -10.33 -3.05 -25.92
CA TYR A 379 -9.55 -1.94 -26.46
C TYR A 379 -8.24 -1.78 -25.71
N PRO A 380 -7.08 -1.95 -26.36
CA PRO A 380 -5.84 -1.37 -25.86
C PRO A 380 -5.96 0.16 -25.85
N LEU A 381 -5.50 0.83 -24.80
CA LEU A 381 -5.50 2.30 -24.76
C LEU A 381 -4.11 2.86 -25.07
N ASP A 382 -4.06 4.09 -25.57
CA ASP A 382 -2.84 4.90 -25.73
C ASP A 382 -2.48 5.62 -24.42
N GLU A 383 -1.42 6.41 -24.41
CA GLU A 383 -0.93 7.09 -23.21
C GLU A 383 -1.86 8.16 -22.61
N ALA A 384 -2.80 8.67 -23.40
CA ALA A 384 -3.82 9.60 -22.97
C ALA A 384 -5.12 8.89 -22.54
N GLY A 385 -5.17 7.55 -22.63
CA GLY A 385 -6.34 6.74 -22.30
C GLY A 385 -7.37 6.62 -23.43
N ASN A 386 -7.03 7.03 -24.66
CA ASN A 386 -7.93 6.87 -25.80
C ASN A 386 -7.94 5.42 -26.29
N ARG A 387 -9.11 4.94 -26.74
CA ARG A 387 -9.27 3.64 -27.38
C ARG A 387 -8.44 3.57 -28.67
N ARG A 388 -7.62 2.54 -28.82
CA ARG A 388 -7.06 2.13 -30.12
C ARG A 388 -7.99 1.13 -30.81
N ALA A 389 -7.54 0.51 -31.89
CA ALA A 389 -8.33 -0.48 -32.61
C ALA A 389 -8.80 -1.62 -31.69
N ALA A 390 -10.08 -1.98 -31.80
CA ALA A 390 -10.67 -3.07 -31.04
C ALA A 390 -9.94 -4.40 -31.35
N VAL A 391 -9.77 -5.22 -30.33
CA VAL A 391 -9.19 -6.56 -30.43
C VAL A 391 -10.31 -7.57 -30.22
N THR A 392 -10.44 -8.52 -31.14
CA THR A 392 -11.42 -9.61 -31.03
C THR A 392 -11.06 -10.52 -29.86
N CYS A 393 -12.02 -10.73 -28.96
CA CYS A 393 -11.88 -11.70 -27.87
C CYS A 393 -12.32 -13.10 -28.31
N ALA A 394 -11.65 -14.12 -27.80
CA ALA A 394 -12.07 -15.50 -27.99
C ALA A 394 -13.15 -15.89 -26.96
N GLY A 395 -13.96 -16.90 -27.29
CA GLY A 395 -14.86 -17.55 -26.33
C GLY A 395 -14.21 -18.78 -25.70
N ARG A 396 -14.47 -19.00 -24.41
CA ARG A 396 -14.12 -20.23 -23.69
C ARG A 396 -15.27 -20.56 -22.73
N ASP A 397 -15.95 -21.69 -22.94
CA ASP A 397 -17.04 -22.17 -22.07
C ASP A 397 -18.16 -21.15 -21.81
N GLY A 398 -18.58 -20.42 -22.85
CA GLY A 398 -19.61 -19.37 -22.75
C GLY A 398 -19.16 -18.06 -22.08
N LYS A 399 -17.86 -17.97 -21.72
CA LYS A 399 -17.20 -16.79 -21.17
C LYS A 399 -16.29 -16.12 -22.20
N THR A 400 -15.91 -14.88 -21.94
CA THR A 400 -15.03 -14.10 -22.81
C THR A 400 -13.59 -14.18 -22.32
N LEU A 401 -12.68 -14.60 -23.19
CA LEU A 401 -11.25 -14.56 -22.94
C LEU A 401 -10.66 -13.24 -23.46
N VAL A 402 -10.26 -12.38 -22.54
CA VAL A 402 -9.50 -11.15 -22.80
C VAL A 402 -8.01 -11.47 -22.64
N GLU A 403 -7.26 -11.36 -23.73
CA GLU A 403 -5.81 -11.61 -23.72
C GLU A 403 -5.02 -10.30 -23.67
N LEU A 404 -4.35 -10.04 -22.57
CA LEU A 404 -3.32 -9.00 -22.47
C LEU A 404 -2.03 -9.53 -23.12
N SER A 405 -1.34 -8.69 -23.89
CA SER A 405 -0.17 -9.12 -24.66
C SER A 405 0.81 -7.97 -24.91
N PRO A 406 2.13 -8.22 -24.86
CA PRO A 406 3.15 -7.24 -25.23
C PRO A 406 2.95 -6.62 -26.63
N ARG A 407 2.30 -7.32 -27.56
CA ARG A 407 2.01 -6.81 -28.91
C ARG A 407 1.17 -5.54 -28.91
N HIS A 408 0.39 -5.32 -27.86
CA HIS A 408 -0.45 -4.14 -27.71
C HIS A 408 0.36 -2.90 -27.32
N LYS A 409 1.60 -3.03 -26.84
CA LYS A 409 2.47 -1.89 -26.45
C LYS A 409 1.76 -0.90 -25.52
N THR A 410 1.10 -1.40 -24.48
CA THR A 410 0.42 -0.58 -23.46
C THR A 410 0.36 -1.33 -22.13
N VAL A 411 0.17 -0.57 -21.05
CA VAL A 411 -0.07 -1.09 -19.70
C VAL A 411 -1.54 -1.02 -19.29
N TRP A 412 -2.40 -0.38 -20.09
CA TRP A 412 -3.83 -0.23 -19.79
C TRP A 412 -4.74 -0.56 -20.96
N TYR A 413 -5.94 -1.03 -20.61
CA TYR A 413 -6.93 -1.55 -21.53
C TYR A 413 -8.32 -1.22 -21.02
N GLU A 414 -9.29 -1.06 -21.93
CA GLU A 414 -10.70 -0.97 -21.60
C GLU A 414 -11.44 -2.21 -22.14
N VAL A 415 -12.35 -2.74 -21.34
CA VAL A 415 -13.36 -3.70 -21.75
C VAL A 415 -14.73 -3.04 -21.60
N GLU A 416 -15.47 -2.95 -22.71
CA GLU A 416 -16.87 -2.56 -22.72
C GLU A 416 -17.73 -3.83 -22.75
N VAL A 417 -18.58 -3.98 -21.73
CA VAL A 417 -19.60 -5.03 -21.65
C VAL A 417 -20.94 -4.41 -22.03
N ARG A 418 -21.64 -5.02 -22.99
CA ARG A 418 -22.89 -4.52 -23.57
C ARG A 418 -24.14 -5.19 -23.00
#